data_AF-A0A842TTT8-F1
#
_entry.id   AF-A0A842TTT8-F1
#
_cell.length_a   1.000
_cell.length_b   1.000
_cell.length_c   1.000
_cell.angle_alpha   90.00
_cell.angle_beta   90.00
_cell.angle_gamma   90.00
#
_symmetry.space_group_name_H-M   'P 1'
#
loop_
_entity.id
_entity.type
_entity.pdbx_description
1 polymer ?
#
loop_
_entity_poly.entity_id
_entity_poly.type
_entity_poly.pdbx_seq_one_letter_code
_entity_poly.pdbx_strand_id
1 'polypeptide(L)'
;MKTDIIATIGPSSSSLPVLRRMKKTGMDIGRINTKYGTVDEHLKVSEKLKKIRCRILFDIKALKMVDWLKDKKFDYLAVSFAETSSQIKKIRKMFAPRDIKIISKIETQKGINNIDSLIKESDGIMVARGDLGKNISFEKVPLAQKLIIKRCNENKKMVVTATEMLLSLMHSKMPERSEVSDIANAVLDGSDAVMLSEETAIGKYPALAVKTMDKVVKETEKQMDKLKR
;
A
#
# COMPACT_ATOMS: atom_id res chain seq x y z
N MET A 1 -5.15 -14.17 -11.26
CA MET A 1 -4.52 -13.52 -10.07
C MET A 1 -5.48 -12.43 -9.62
N LYS A 2 -5.62 -12.16 -8.32
CA LYS A 2 -6.42 -11.02 -7.84
C LYS A 2 -5.47 -9.99 -7.23
N THR A 3 -5.49 -8.76 -7.71
CA THR A 3 -4.77 -7.63 -7.15
C THR A 3 -5.70 -6.86 -6.21
N ASP A 4 -5.33 -6.75 -4.94
CA ASP A 4 -6.07 -6.01 -3.93
C ASP A 4 -5.88 -4.49 -4.05
N ILE A 5 -6.87 -3.71 -3.61
CA ILE A 5 -6.77 -2.25 -3.55
C ILE A 5 -6.62 -1.76 -2.11
N ILE A 6 -5.51 -1.08 -1.85
CA ILE A 6 -5.25 -0.38 -0.60
C ILE A 6 -5.62 1.09 -0.76
N ALA A 7 -6.44 1.63 0.13
CA ALA A 7 -6.80 3.05 0.12
C ALA A 7 -6.46 3.72 1.45
N THR A 8 -5.77 4.85 1.38
CA THR A 8 -5.40 5.65 2.55
C THR A 8 -6.60 6.44 3.04
N ILE A 9 -6.89 6.33 4.34
CA ILE A 9 -8.00 7.02 4.98
C ILE A 9 -7.52 8.36 5.54
N GLY A 10 -8.26 9.42 5.22
CA GLY A 10 -7.98 10.78 5.65
C GLY A 10 -9.24 11.62 5.75
N PRO A 11 -9.13 12.96 5.86
CA PRO A 11 -10.27 13.86 6.00
C PRO A 11 -11.39 13.61 4.99
N SER A 12 -11.06 13.41 3.71
CA SER A 12 -12.05 13.20 2.64
C SER A 12 -12.77 11.84 2.71
N SER A 13 -12.20 10.85 3.39
CA SER A 13 -12.70 9.47 3.41
C SER A 13 -13.06 8.94 4.79
N SER A 14 -12.80 9.66 5.88
CA SER A 14 -12.97 9.16 7.26
C SER A 14 -14.42 8.98 7.72
N SER A 15 -15.41 9.46 6.96
CA SER A 15 -16.83 9.29 7.30
C SER A 15 -17.32 7.89 6.94
N LEU A 16 -18.17 7.30 7.80
CA LEU A 16 -18.67 5.95 7.59
C LEU A 16 -19.43 5.76 6.25
N PRO A 17 -20.25 6.73 5.77
CA PRO A 17 -20.88 6.63 4.45
C PRO A 17 -19.87 6.56 3.30
N VAL A 18 -18.76 7.32 3.37
CA VAL A 18 -17.72 7.30 2.33
C VAL A 18 -16.94 6.00 2.38
N LEU A 19 -16.55 5.51 3.57
CA LEU A 19 -15.89 4.22 3.72
C LEU A 19 -16.71 3.05 3.17
N ARG A 20 -18.02 3.03 3.44
CA ARG A 20 -18.95 2.03 2.85
C ARG A 20 -18.96 2.10 1.34
N ARG A 21 -18.95 3.31 0.78
CA ARG A 21 -18.90 3.51 -0.68
C ARG A 21 -17.59 3.00 -1.25
N MET A 22 -16.45 3.35 -0.66
CA MET A 22 -15.12 2.87 -1.06
C MET A 22 -15.04 1.34 -1.00
N LYS A 23 -15.56 0.72 0.06
CA LYS A 23 -15.61 -0.74 0.19
C LYS A 23 -16.46 -1.37 -0.92
N LYS A 24 -17.64 -0.81 -1.21
CA LYS A 24 -18.51 -1.28 -2.30
C LYS A 24 -17.87 -1.12 -3.69
N THR A 25 -17.03 -0.10 -3.88
CA THR A 25 -16.39 0.18 -5.18
C THR A 25 -15.10 -0.58 -5.44
N GLY A 26 -14.54 -1.29 -4.45
CA GLY A 26 -13.35 -2.14 -4.66
C GLY A 26 -12.26 -2.04 -3.59
N MET A 27 -12.40 -1.20 -2.55
CA MET A 27 -11.37 -1.13 -1.50
C MET A 27 -11.29 -2.44 -0.70
N ASP A 28 -10.13 -3.08 -0.68
CA ASP A 28 -9.89 -4.30 0.12
C ASP A 28 -9.33 -3.95 1.50
N ILE A 29 -8.34 -3.05 1.55
CA ILE A 29 -7.57 -2.71 2.75
C ILE A 29 -7.62 -1.19 2.98
N GLY A 30 -7.96 -0.77 4.20
CA GLY A 30 -7.87 0.62 4.65
C GLY A 30 -6.51 0.91 5.28
N ARG A 31 -5.74 1.82 4.70
CA ARG A 31 -4.46 2.29 5.24
C ARG A 31 -4.67 3.48 6.18
N ILE A 32 -4.08 3.40 7.37
CA ILE A 32 -3.98 4.50 8.33
C ILE A 32 -2.51 4.93 8.38
N ASN A 33 -2.23 6.13 7.86
CA ASN A 33 -0.89 6.69 7.86
C ASN A 33 -0.63 7.45 9.17
N THR A 34 0.25 6.91 10.03
CA THR A 34 0.48 7.49 11.35
C THR A 34 1.34 8.75 11.32
N LYS A 35 1.89 9.15 10.17
CA LYS A 35 2.57 10.44 10.01
C LYS A 35 1.64 11.63 10.28
N TYR A 36 0.33 11.46 10.11
CA TYR A 36 -0.67 12.52 10.20
C TYR A 36 -1.76 12.15 11.20
N GLY A 37 -2.24 13.13 11.96
CA GLY A 37 -3.33 12.93 12.92
C GLY A 37 -2.88 12.36 14.27
N THR A 38 -3.84 12.20 15.17
CA THR A 38 -3.60 11.72 16.54
C THR A 38 -3.94 10.24 16.70
N VAL A 39 -3.47 9.64 17.79
CA VAL A 39 -3.83 8.26 18.17
C VAL A 39 -5.36 8.08 18.24
N ASP A 40 -6.08 9.04 18.82
CA ASP A 40 -7.54 8.97 18.93
C ASP A 40 -8.23 8.99 17.56
N GLU A 41 -7.76 9.80 16.62
CA GLU A 41 -8.27 9.81 15.26
C GLU A 41 -8.03 8.47 14.56
N HIS A 42 -6.83 7.90 14.72
CA HIS A 42 -6.50 6.58 14.18
C HIS A 42 -7.40 5.47 14.75
N LEU A 43 -7.68 5.51 16.05
CA LEU A 43 -8.58 4.54 16.69
C LEU A 43 -10.01 4.67 16.17
N LYS A 44 -10.53 5.89 16.04
CA LYS A 44 -11.86 6.15 15.45
C LYS A 44 -11.95 5.64 14.01
N VAL A 45 -10.89 5.82 13.21
CA VAL A 45 -10.84 5.27 11.84
C VAL A 45 -10.81 3.74 11.87
N SER A 46 -9.98 3.14 12.72
CA SER A 46 -9.87 1.68 12.88
C SER A 46 -11.23 1.06 13.24
N GLU A 47 -11.98 1.66 14.16
CA GLU A 47 -13.32 1.20 14.53
C GLU A 47 -14.31 1.25 13.35
N LYS A 48 -14.28 2.33 12.57
CA LYS A 48 -15.15 2.45 11.38
C LYS A 48 -14.79 1.41 10.32
N LEU A 49 -13.50 1.14 10.09
CA LEU A 49 -13.04 0.08 9.18
C LEU A 49 -13.49 -1.31 9.66
N LYS A 50 -13.43 -1.59 10.97
CA LYS A 50 -13.97 -2.83 11.57
C LYS A 50 -15.47 -2.96 11.34
N LYS A 51 -16.24 -1.88 11.52
CA LYS A 51 -17.70 -1.87 11.28
C LYS A 51 -18.08 -2.23 9.84
N ILE A 52 -17.21 -1.97 8.86
CA ILE A 52 -17.43 -2.35 7.46
C ILE A 52 -16.66 -3.61 7.04
N ARG A 53 -16.09 -4.36 8.01
CA ARG A 53 -15.29 -5.57 7.79
C ARG A 53 -14.16 -5.38 6.77
N CYS A 54 -13.50 -4.23 6.82
CA CYS A 54 -12.34 -3.93 5.99
C CYS A 54 -11.06 -4.23 6.76
N ARG A 55 -10.08 -4.82 6.06
CA ARG A 55 -8.74 -5.10 6.60
C ARG A 55 -7.99 -3.80 6.86
N ILE A 56 -7.14 -3.78 7.86
CA ILE A 56 -6.49 -2.56 8.36
C ILE A 56 -4.98 -2.68 8.22
N LEU A 57 -4.39 -1.70 7.55
CA LEU A 57 -2.94 -1.51 7.45
C LEU A 57 -2.56 -0.24 8.23
N PHE A 58 -1.71 -0.37 9.24
CA PHE A 58 -1.05 0.77 9.87
C PHE A 58 0.29 1.04 9.19
N ASP A 59 0.49 2.24 8.69
CA ASP A 59 1.78 2.68 8.12
C ASP A 59 2.49 3.58 9.11
N ILE A 60 3.61 3.08 9.65
CA ILE A 60 4.39 3.77 10.67
C ILE A 60 5.63 4.44 10.08
N LYS A 61 5.89 5.67 10.54
CA LYS A 61 7.09 6.43 10.17
C LYS A 61 8.30 6.09 11.06
N ALA A 62 8.07 5.70 12.31
CA ALA A 62 9.14 5.45 13.27
C ALA A 62 8.77 4.35 14.27
N LEU A 63 9.79 3.66 14.80
CA LEU A 63 9.64 2.58 15.78
C LEU A 63 8.89 3.01 17.04
N LYS A 64 9.03 4.26 17.48
CA LYS A 64 8.32 4.79 18.67
C LYS A 64 6.79 4.78 18.50
N MET A 65 6.29 4.70 17.27
CA MET A 65 4.85 4.69 16.98
C MET A 65 4.21 3.30 17.16
N VAL A 66 5.00 2.29 17.51
CA VAL A 66 4.56 0.90 17.70
C VAL A 66 3.85 0.70 19.04
N ASP A 67 4.20 1.46 20.09
CA ASP A 67 3.80 1.10 21.46
C ASP A 67 2.28 1.09 21.66
N TRP A 68 1.55 2.09 21.17
CA TRP A 68 0.10 2.15 21.29
C TRP A 68 -0.64 1.16 20.36
N LEU A 69 0.08 0.55 19.39
CA LEU A 69 -0.45 -0.46 18.48
C LEU A 69 -0.37 -1.89 19.04
N LYS A 70 0.44 -2.12 20.08
CA LYS A 70 0.71 -3.46 20.64
C LYS A 70 -0.57 -4.23 20.97
N ASP A 71 -1.54 -3.56 21.60
CA ASP A 71 -2.81 -4.16 22.02
C ASP A 71 -3.96 -3.97 21.02
N LYS A 72 -3.67 -3.44 19.83
CA LYS A 72 -4.70 -3.14 18.82
C LYS A 72 -4.73 -4.22 17.74
N LYS A 73 -5.94 -4.69 17.42
CA LYS A 73 -6.18 -5.60 16.30
C LYS A 73 -6.14 -4.86 14.96
N PHE A 74 -5.26 -5.31 14.07
CA PHE A 74 -5.08 -4.88 12.68
C PHE A 74 -4.45 -6.03 11.87
N ASP A 75 -4.46 -5.93 10.55
CA ASP A 75 -4.00 -6.97 9.64
C ASP A 75 -2.52 -6.82 9.26
N TYR A 76 -2.10 -5.58 8.96
CA TYR A 76 -0.77 -5.28 8.45
C TYR A 76 -0.11 -4.11 9.16
N LEU A 77 1.21 -4.17 9.30
CA LEU A 77 2.07 -3.06 9.70
C LEU A 77 3.06 -2.75 8.58
N ALA A 78 2.93 -1.59 7.95
CA ALA A 78 3.91 -1.10 6.98
C ALA A 78 4.99 -0.28 7.69
N VAL A 79 6.26 -0.59 7.40
CA VAL A 79 7.43 0.01 8.04
C VAL A 79 8.15 0.89 7.02
N SER A 80 8.15 2.21 7.26
CA SER A 80 8.87 3.18 6.43
C SER A 80 10.39 3.02 6.56
N PHE A 81 11.11 3.39 5.51
CA PHE A 81 12.57 3.35 5.38
C PHE A 81 13.15 2.02 5.86
N ALA A 82 12.64 0.91 5.31
CA ALA A 82 13.13 -0.42 5.61
C ALA A 82 14.43 -0.67 4.84
N GLU A 83 15.55 -0.73 5.57
CA GLU A 83 16.88 -0.87 4.95
C GLU A 83 17.64 -2.11 5.39
N THR A 84 17.29 -2.71 6.53
CA THR A 84 18.01 -3.88 7.07
C THR A 84 17.07 -4.93 7.64
N SER A 85 17.44 -6.20 7.53
CA SER A 85 16.75 -7.32 8.17
C SER A 85 16.66 -7.16 9.69
N SER A 86 17.69 -6.63 10.34
CA SER A 86 17.74 -6.39 11.79
C SER A 86 16.65 -5.42 12.25
N GLN A 87 16.37 -4.36 11.49
CA GLN A 87 15.28 -3.42 11.76
C GLN A 87 13.92 -4.14 11.81
N ILE A 88 13.66 -5.02 10.84
CA ILE A 88 12.40 -5.78 10.75
C ILE A 88 12.29 -6.80 11.89
N LYS A 89 13.38 -7.51 12.21
CA LYS A 89 13.44 -8.41 13.37
C LYS A 89 13.15 -7.69 14.69
N LYS A 90 13.70 -6.50 14.88
CA LYS A 90 13.47 -5.69 16.08
C LYS A 90 11.99 -5.33 16.23
N ILE A 91 11.34 -4.89 15.13
CA ILE A 91 9.90 -4.60 15.14
C ILE A 91 9.10 -5.86 15.46
N ARG A 92 9.37 -6.98 14.81
CA ARG A 92 8.67 -8.25 15.09
C ARG A 92 8.75 -8.63 16.56
N LYS A 93 9.94 -8.51 17.18
CA LYS A 93 10.13 -8.74 18.62
C LYS A 93 9.31 -7.81 19.51
N MET A 94 9.11 -6.55 19.11
CA MET A 94 8.30 -5.59 19.88
C MET A 94 6.81 -5.96 19.93
N PHE A 95 6.31 -6.76 18.98
CA PHE A 95 4.93 -7.24 18.96
C PHE A 95 4.75 -8.65 19.56
N ALA A 96 5.84 -9.34 19.89
CA ALA A 96 5.76 -10.67 20.51
C ALA A 96 4.95 -10.62 21.82
N PRO A 97 4.11 -11.64 22.11
CA PRO A 97 3.98 -12.92 21.40
C PRO A 97 3.06 -12.88 20.16
N ARG A 98 2.47 -11.74 19.82
CA ARG A 98 1.58 -11.64 18.65
C ARG A 98 2.37 -11.71 17.36
N ASP A 99 1.99 -12.64 16.48
CA ASP A 99 2.46 -12.60 15.09
C ASP A 99 1.70 -11.53 14.32
N ILE A 100 2.43 -10.53 13.81
CA ILE A 100 1.90 -9.47 12.95
C ILE A 100 2.47 -9.61 11.55
N LYS A 101 1.70 -9.22 10.53
CA LYS A 101 2.19 -9.19 9.15
C LYS A 101 2.88 -7.87 8.85
N ILE A 102 4.19 -7.92 8.63
CA ILE A 102 5.03 -6.74 8.37
C ILE A 102 5.24 -6.55 6.88
N ILE A 103 4.95 -5.34 6.38
CA ILE A 103 5.25 -4.90 5.01
C ILE A 103 6.42 -3.91 5.06
N SER A 104 7.56 -4.26 4.49
CA SER A 104 8.73 -3.36 4.45
C SER A 104 8.64 -2.42 3.25
N LYS A 105 8.68 -1.10 3.50
CA LYS A 105 8.63 -0.09 2.45
C LYS A 105 10.04 0.20 1.93
N ILE A 106 10.24 -0.04 0.65
CA ILE A 106 11.51 0.21 -0.04
C ILE A 106 11.47 1.62 -0.62
N GLU A 107 12.27 2.49 0.00
CA GLU A 107 12.26 3.94 -0.24
C GLU A 107 13.67 4.48 -0.55
N THR A 108 14.72 3.65 -0.50
CA THR A 108 16.11 4.07 -0.68
C THR A 108 16.92 3.07 -1.51
N GLN A 109 18.05 3.51 -2.08
CA GLN A 109 19.00 2.62 -2.77
C GLN A 109 19.49 1.49 -1.85
N LYS A 110 19.68 1.77 -0.56
CA LYS A 110 20.10 0.76 0.41
C LYS A 110 19.03 -0.30 0.64
N GLY A 111 17.76 0.09 0.67
CA GLY A 111 16.63 -0.86 0.68
C GLY A 111 16.62 -1.77 -0.56
N ILE A 112 16.88 -1.21 -1.75
CA ILE A 112 17.02 -1.99 -2.99
C ILE A 112 18.19 -2.98 -2.89
N ASN A 113 19.36 -2.52 -2.45
CA ASN A 113 20.56 -3.38 -2.34
C ASN A 113 20.35 -4.54 -1.37
N ASN A 114 19.53 -4.35 -0.33
CA ASN A 114 19.25 -5.36 0.69
C ASN A 114 17.94 -6.13 0.47
N ILE A 115 17.33 -6.02 -0.72
CA ILE A 115 15.97 -6.51 -0.98
C ILE A 115 15.78 -8.00 -0.63
N ASP A 116 16.73 -8.86 -0.99
CA ASP A 116 16.62 -10.31 -0.73
C ASP A 116 16.57 -10.62 0.78
N SER A 117 17.34 -9.88 1.58
CA SER A 117 17.35 -10.03 3.05
C SER A 117 16.07 -9.49 3.69
N LEU A 118 15.51 -8.40 3.14
CA LEU A 118 14.26 -7.81 3.61
C LEU A 118 13.06 -8.70 3.29
N ILE A 119 13.02 -9.29 2.09
CA ILE A 119 12.02 -10.27 1.65
C ILE A 119 11.95 -11.46 2.61
N LYS A 120 13.10 -11.99 3.04
CA LYS A 120 13.15 -13.13 3.98
C LYS A 120 12.50 -12.82 5.33
N GLU A 121 12.69 -11.62 5.85
CA GLU A 121 12.24 -11.24 7.20
C GLU A 121 10.86 -10.57 7.25
N SER A 122 10.34 -10.15 6.09
CA SER A 122 9.06 -9.47 5.94
C SER A 122 7.96 -10.43 5.48
N ASP A 123 6.70 -10.09 5.77
CA ASP A 123 5.53 -10.80 5.23
C ASP A 123 5.11 -10.24 3.87
N GLY A 124 5.51 -9.00 3.57
CA GLY A 124 5.42 -8.41 2.24
C GLY A 124 6.38 -7.23 2.06
N ILE A 125 6.42 -6.71 0.85
CA ILE A 125 7.22 -5.54 0.44
C ILE A 125 6.29 -4.49 -0.16
N MET A 126 6.60 -3.21 0.02
CA MET A 126 5.94 -2.11 -0.68
C MET A 126 6.97 -1.29 -1.45
N VAL A 127 6.74 -1.14 -2.76
CA VAL A 127 7.48 -0.23 -3.63
C VAL A 127 6.89 1.18 -3.43
N ALA A 128 7.50 1.98 -2.57
CA ALA A 128 7.01 3.31 -2.20
C ALA A 128 7.65 4.39 -3.10
N ARG A 129 7.11 4.50 -4.32
CA ARG A 129 7.74 5.22 -5.45
C ARG A 129 7.99 6.70 -5.20
N GLY A 130 7.09 7.39 -4.51
CA GLY A 130 7.22 8.83 -4.23
C GLY A 130 8.40 9.16 -3.31
N ASP A 131 8.69 8.32 -2.30
CA ASP A 131 9.89 8.49 -1.48
C ASP A 131 11.11 7.85 -2.16
N LEU A 132 10.94 6.74 -2.89
CA LEU A 132 12.02 6.13 -3.66
C LEU A 132 12.60 7.10 -4.70
N GLY A 133 11.76 7.78 -5.49
CA GLY A 133 12.17 8.75 -6.51
C GLY A 133 12.82 10.03 -5.95
N LYS A 134 12.76 10.26 -4.63
CA LYS A 134 13.55 11.31 -3.95
C LYS A 134 14.93 10.82 -3.52
N ASN A 135 15.10 9.51 -3.35
CA ASN A 135 16.32 8.89 -2.82
C ASN A 135 17.13 8.14 -3.88
N ILE A 136 16.59 7.97 -5.09
CA ILE A 136 17.30 7.49 -6.29
C ILE A 136 16.90 8.37 -7.48
N SER A 137 17.69 8.36 -8.55
CA SER A 137 17.34 9.07 -9.79
C SER A 137 16.00 8.58 -10.34
N PHE A 138 15.12 9.50 -10.75
CA PHE A 138 13.73 9.20 -11.11
C PHE A 138 13.61 8.19 -12.26
N GLU A 139 14.55 8.20 -13.21
CA GLU A 139 14.61 7.28 -14.34
C GLU A 139 14.88 5.83 -13.93
N LYS A 140 15.43 5.62 -12.73
CA LYS A 140 15.70 4.28 -12.18
C LYS A 140 14.49 3.67 -11.46
N VAL A 141 13.50 4.48 -11.07
CA VAL A 141 12.33 4.02 -10.29
C VAL A 141 11.55 2.92 -11.01
N PRO A 142 11.25 3.00 -12.33
CA PRO A 142 10.52 1.93 -13.01
C PRO A 142 11.29 0.60 -13.03
N LEU A 143 12.61 0.63 -13.20
CA LEU A 143 13.44 -0.58 -13.19
C LEU A 143 13.56 -1.17 -11.79
N ALA A 144 13.67 -0.31 -10.76
CA ALA A 144 13.66 -0.75 -9.36
C ALA A 144 12.33 -1.42 -8.99
N GLN A 145 11.19 -0.87 -9.42
CA GLN A 145 9.87 -1.49 -9.25
C GLN A 145 9.85 -2.91 -9.83
N LYS A 146 10.23 -3.06 -11.11
CA LYS A 146 10.26 -4.37 -11.78
C LYS A 146 11.16 -5.37 -11.07
N LEU A 147 12.35 -4.95 -10.66
CA LEU A 147 13.27 -5.78 -9.89
C LEU A 147 12.64 -6.24 -8.57
N ILE A 148 12.10 -5.32 -7.77
CA ILE A 148 11.53 -5.63 -6.46
C ILE A 148 10.34 -6.59 -6.60
N ILE A 149 9.41 -6.31 -7.53
CA ILE A 149 8.25 -7.16 -7.78
C ILE A 149 8.70 -8.56 -8.20
N LYS A 150 9.62 -8.66 -9.16
CA LYS A 150 10.17 -9.96 -9.60
C LYS A 150 10.76 -10.75 -8.44
N ARG A 151 11.59 -10.14 -7.60
CA ARG A 151 12.20 -10.81 -6.44
C ARG A 151 11.16 -11.25 -5.41
N CYS A 152 10.11 -10.46 -5.19
CA CYS A 152 9.01 -10.86 -4.30
C CYS A 152 8.24 -12.06 -4.85
N ASN A 153 7.93 -12.05 -6.15
CA ASN A 153 7.22 -13.14 -6.83
C ASN A 153 8.00 -14.45 -6.81
N GLU A 154 9.32 -14.40 -7.08
CA GLU A 154 10.22 -15.57 -6.99
C GLU A 154 10.26 -16.17 -5.58
N ASN A 155 10.07 -15.35 -4.54
CA ASN A 155 10.06 -15.77 -3.14
C ASN A 155 8.64 -15.96 -2.56
N LYS A 156 7.59 -15.86 -3.39
CA LYS A 156 6.18 -15.95 -2.97
C LYS A 156 5.83 -15.00 -1.82
N LYS A 157 6.39 -13.78 -1.84
CA LYS A 157 6.09 -12.72 -0.87
C LYS A 157 5.16 -11.70 -1.48
N MET A 158 4.20 -11.24 -0.68
CA MET A 158 3.27 -10.19 -1.08
C MET A 158 4.04 -8.93 -1.50
N VAL A 159 3.68 -8.31 -2.62
CA VAL A 159 4.25 -7.04 -3.06
C VAL A 159 3.17 -6.01 -3.40
N VAL A 160 3.37 -4.79 -2.89
CA VAL A 160 2.46 -3.64 -3.08
C VAL A 160 3.16 -2.57 -3.92
N THR A 161 2.53 -2.12 -4.99
CA THR A 161 2.98 -0.91 -5.71
C THR A 161 2.19 0.31 -5.23
N ALA A 162 2.89 1.35 -4.80
CA ALA A 162 2.31 2.47 -4.06
C ALA A 162 2.73 3.84 -4.61
N THR A 163 1.91 4.86 -4.28
CA THR A 163 2.06 6.30 -4.57
C THR A 163 1.95 6.68 -6.04
N GLU A 164 1.42 7.87 -6.34
CA GLU A 164 1.34 8.45 -7.69
C GLU A 164 0.60 7.56 -8.72
N MET A 165 -0.46 6.87 -8.30
CA MET A 165 -1.22 5.97 -9.18
C MET A 165 -2.36 6.68 -9.92
N LEU A 166 -3.14 7.52 -9.24
CA LEU A 166 -4.29 8.25 -9.82
C LEU A 166 -4.34 9.70 -9.32
N LEU A 167 -3.19 10.35 -9.19
CA LEU A 167 -3.02 11.66 -8.55
C LEU A 167 -3.94 12.74 -9.16
N SER A 168 -4.19 12.69 -10.48
CA SER A 168 -5.11 13.59 -11.17
C SER A 168 -6.54 13.56 -10.58
N LEU A 169 -6.98 12.42 -10.04
CA LEU A 169 -8.30 12.24 -9.43
C LEU A 169 -8.46 12.94 -8.07
N MET A 170 -7.39 13.54 -7.53
CA MET A 170 -7.55 14.48 -6.42
C MET A 170 -8.42 15.69 -6.82
N HIS A 171 -8.37 16.09 -8.09
CA HIS A 171 -9.01 17.32 -8.57
C HIS A 171 -9.92 17.10 -9.79
N SER A 172 -9.62 16.10 -10.62
CA SER A 172 -10.37 15.71 -11.81
C SER A 172 -11.31 14.51 -11.54
N LYS A 173 -12.29 14.31 -12.43
CA LYS A 173 -13.14 13.09 -12.45
C LYS A 173 -12.65 12.05 -13.47
N MET A 174 -11.62 12.39 -14.25
CA MET A 174 -11.02 11.52 -15.27
C MET A 174 -9.53 11.37 -14.99
N PRO A 175 -9.00 10.13 -15.02
CA PRO A 175 -7.57 9.89 -14.88
C PRO A 175 -6.81 10.26 -16.15
N GLU A 176 -5.51 10.44 -16.04
CA GLU A 176 -4.64 10.57 -17.19
C GLU A 176 -4.35 9.20 -17.82
N ARG A 177 -4.00 9.17 -19.11
CA ARG A 177 -3.65 7.92 -19.81
C ARG A 177 -2.38 7.28 -19.25
N SER A 178 -1.43 8.11 -18.83
CA SER A 178 -0.18 7.73 -18.15
C SER A 178 -0.47 6.96 -16.87
N GLU A 179 -1.36 7.47 -16.01
CA GLU A 179 -1.79 6.85 -14.76
C GLU A 179 -2.48 5.49 -14.98
N VAL A 180 -3.37 5.41 -15.96
CA VAL A 180 -4.02 4.14 -16.34
C VAL A 180 -2.98 3.11 -16.79
N SER A 181 -2.01 3.53 -17.62
CA SER A 181 -0.92 2.68 -18.08
C SER A 181 -0.03 2.21 -16.93
N ASP A 182 0.28 3.09 -15.97
CA ASP A 182 1.13 2.79 -14.82
C ASP A 182 0.50 1.72 -13.91
N ILE A 183 -0.79 1.84 -13.60
CA ILE A 183 -1.53 0.84 -12.84
C ILE A 183 -1.55 -0.51 -13.57
N ALA A 184 -1.86 -0.51 -14.87
CA ALA A 184 -1.89 -1.72 -15.67
C ALA A 184 -0.51 -2.41 -15.67
N ASN A 185 0.58 -1.64 -15.82
CA ASN A 185 1.93 -2.18 -15.77
C ASN A 185 2.29 -2.74 -14.38
N ALA A 186 1.89 -2.09 -13.29
CA ALA A 186 2.11 -2.63 -11.95
C ALA A 186 1.41 -3.98 -11.74
N VAL A 187 0.20 -4.14 -12.28
CA VAL A 187 -0.55 -5.43 -12.27
C VAL A 187 0.15 -6.46 -13.16
N LEU A 188 0.54 -6.09 -14.38
CA LEU A 188 1.24 -6.97 -15.33
C LEU A 188 2.61 -7.44 -14.79
N ASP A 189 3.33 -6.57 -14.10
CA ASP A 189 4.58 -6.91 -13.42
C ASP A 189 4.37 -7.95 -12.30
N GLY A 190 3.13 -8.11 -11.83
CA GLY A 190 2.71 -9.09 -10.83
C GLY A 190 2.57 -8.52 -9.42
N SER A 191 2.09 -7.28 -9.27
CA SER A 191 1.77 -6.74 -7.94
C SER A 191 0.54 -7.44 -7.34
N ASP A 192 0.65 -7.87 -6.09
CA ASP A 192 -0.49 -8.41 -5.32
C ASP A 192 -1.46 -7.31 -4.87
N ALA A 193 -0.96 -6.07 -4.71
CA ALA A 193 -1.83 -4.94 -4.41
C ALA A 193 -1.32 -3.63 -5.01
N VAL A 194 -2.26 -2.72 -5.24
CA VAL A 194 -2.02 -1.34 -5.65
C VAL A 194 -2.58 -0.37 -4.62
N MET A 195 -1.90 0.75 -4.40
CA MET A 195 -2.25 1.67 -3.31
C MET A 195 -2.57 3.09 -3.76
N LEU A 196 -3.69 3.61 -3.27
CA LEU A 196 -4.07 5.02 -3.31
C LEU A 196 -3.66 5.71 -1.99
N SER A 197 -3.03 6.86 -2.13
CA SER A 197 -2.50 7.71 -1.06
C SER A 197 -3.35 8.96 -0.90
N GLU A 198 -2.93 10.08 -1.47
CA GLU A 198 -3.57 11.38 -1.37
C GLU A 198 -4.94 11.38 -2.05
N GLU A 199 -5.11 10.58 -3.11
CA GLU A 199 -6.33 10.46 -3.91
C GLU A 199 -7.55 10.14 -3.04
N THR A 200 -7.37 9.29 -2.03
CA THR A 200 -8.44 8.88 -1.12
C THR A 200 -8.38 9.57 0.24
N ALA A 201 -7.19 10.03 0.67
CA ALA A 201 -7.04 10.68 1.96
C ALA A 201 -7.60 12.11 1.96
N ILE A 202 -7.24 12.90 0.94
CA ILE A 202 -7.55 14.35 0.85
C ILE A 202 -8.15 14.75 -0.51
N GLY A 203 -8.17 13.86 -1.49
CA GLY A 203 -8.77 14.13 -2.80
C GLY A 203 -10.28 14.43 -2.74
N LYS A 204 -10.80 15.12 -3.77
CA LYS A 204 -12.23 15.49 -3.88
C LYS A 204 -13.15 14.29 -4.09
N TYR A 205 -12.64 13.19 -4.66
CA TYR A 205 -13.45 12.06 -5.12
C TYR A 205 -12.91 10.69 -4.67
N PRO A 206 -12.81 10.40 -3.35
CA PRO A 206 -12.13 9.20 -2.84
C PRO A 206 -12.75 7.89 -3.36
N ALA A 207 -14.09 7.78 -3.36
CA ALA A 207 -14.75 6.59 -3.88
C ALA A 207 -14.66 6.45 -5.41
N LEU A 208 -14.51 7.56 -6.14
CA LEU A 208 -14.27 7.52 -7.58
C LEU A 208 -12.86 7.01 -7.86
N ALA A 209 -11.86 7.47 -7.12
CA ALA A 209 -10.48 6.99 -7.25
C ALA A 209 -10.40 5.46 -7.06
N VAL A 210 -11.02 4.94 -5.99
CA VAL A 210 -11.11 3.48 -5.76
C VAL A 210 -11.82 2.77 -6.92
N LYS A 211 -12.98 3.29 -7.37
CA LYS A 211 -13.73 2.70 -8.49
C LYS A 211 -12.94 2.69 -9.79
N THR A 212 -12.16 3.75 -10.06
CA THR A 212 -11.32 3.84 -11.26
C THR A 212 -10.17 2.85 -11.19
N MET A 213 -9.48 2.75 -10.04
CA MET A 213 -8.45 1.74 -9.80
C MET A 213 -9.00 0.31 -10.03
N ASP A 214 -10.15 -0.03 -9.43
CA ASP A 214 -10.81 -1.34 -9.60
C ASP A 214 -11.12 -1.68 -11.06
N LYS A 215 -11.56 -0.70 -11.85
CA LYS A 215 -11.80 -0.90 -13.28
C LYS A 215 -10.53 -1.24 -14.05
N VAL A 216 -9.45 -0.49 -13.82
CA VAL A 216 -8.18 -0.72 -14.52
C VAL A 216 -7.58 -2.06 -14.14
N VAL A 217 -7.59 -2.40 -12.84
CA VAL A 217 -7.11 -3.69 -12.33
C VAL A 217 -7.89 -4.84 -12.98
N LYS A 218 -9.22 -4.84 -12.91
CA LYS A 218 -10.05 -5.93 -13.48
C LYS A 218 -9.90 -6.09 -14.98
N GLU A 219 -9.81 -4.99 -15.72
CA GLU A 219 -9.59 -5.07 -17.17
C GLU A 219 -8.21 -5.67 -17.46
N THR A 220 -7.17 -5.26 -16.71
CA THR A 220 -5.81 -5.80 -16.88
C THR A 220 -5.75 -7.30 -16.57
N GLU A 221 -6.31 -7.74 -15.44
CA GLU A 221 -6.38 -9.14 -15.04
C GLU A 221 -7.07 -10.01 -16.10
N LYS A 222 -8.19 -9.53 -16.64
CA LYS A 222 -8.94 -10.22 -17.70
C LYS A 222 -8.11 -10.44 -18.96
N GLN A 223 -7.25 -9.49 -19.33
CA GLN A 223 -6.38 -9.62 -20.51
C GLN A 223 -5.18 -10.54 -20.24
N MET A 224 -4.63 -10.53 -19.01
CA MET A 224 -3.57 -11.47 -18.62
C MET A 224 -4.01 -12.93 -18.75
N ASP A 225 -5.23 -13.24 -18.33
CA ASP A 225 -5.79 -14.59 -18.44
C ASP A 225 -5.98 -15.03 -19.90
N LYS A 226 -6.17 -14.09 -20.83
CA LYS A 226 -6.21 -14.40 -22.28
C LYS A 226 -4.82 -14.62 -22.86
N LEU A 227 -3.83 -13.83 -22.44
CA LEU A 227 -2.44 -13.93 -22.95
C LEU A 227 -1.73 -15.21 -22.47
N LYS A 228 -2.24 -15.85 -21.41
CA LYS A 228 -1.73 -17.14 -20.89
C LYS A 228 -2.35 -18.36 -21.57
N ARG A 229 -3.39 -18.18 -22.40
CA ARG A 229 -4.04 -19.24 -23.19
C ARG A 229 -3.46 -19.26 -24.59
#